data_AF-A0A7C8ESK8-F1
#
_entry.id   AF-A0A7C8ESK8-F1
#
_cell.length_a   1.000
_cell.length_b   1.000
_cell.length_c   1.000
_cell.angle_alpha   90.00
_cell.angle_beta   90.00
_cell.angle_gamma   90.00
#
_symmetry.space_group_name_H-M   'P 1'
#
loop_
_entity.id
_entity.type
_entity.pdbx_description
1 polymer ?
#
loop_
_entity_poly.entity_id
_entity_poly.type
_entity_poly.pdbx_seq_one_letter_code
_entity_poly.pdbx_strand_id
1 'polypeptide(L)'
;NGEFYIQKYDPEKAPVHQFGKGCLSDQLLGQWMAALVGLGYVFDKQRVKKTLHSIFTYNWRRTLAEHANAQRVYAVNDDAGLLLCSWPNGGRPAVPFIYSDEVWTGIEYQVASHCIMEGLLIEGLTIVKGVRDRHDGFLRNPWDEFECGHHYARAMAAYGLLLALSGFSFDKGLGVIGFDPQINPGNFRTFWALDGVWGTYAQKGRKANLEILWGDITLSRLDLPAFAKPGPVKLQIGKRTIKTQADEHGSITLPTALRLRAGQTLSLTI
;
A
#
# COMPACT_ATOMS: atom_id res chain seq x y z
N ASN A 1 -21.10 8.58 -6.76
CA ASN A 1 -22.26 9.35 -6.26
C ASN A 1 -21.86 10.68 -5.61
N GLY A 2 -20.62 11.15 -5.79
CA GLY A 2 -20.10 12.33 -5.11
C GLY A 2 -19.21 11.99 -3.91
N GLU A 3 -19.34 10.79 -3.35
CA GLU A 3 -18.53 10.29 -2.21
C GLU A 3 -17.67 9.09 -2.62
N PHE A 4 -18.29 8.11 -3.30
CA PHE A 4 -17.65 6.89 -3.80
C PHE A 4 -18.25 6.49 -5.17
N TYR A 5 -17.67 5.49 -5.83
CA TYR A 5 -18.17 4.92 -7.09
C TYR A 5 -19.27 3.89 -6.81
N ILE A 6 -20.29 3.86 -7.67
CA ILE A 6 -21.40 2.92 -7.56
C ILE A 6 -21.43 2.02 -8.78
N GLN A 7 -21.95 0.81 -8.61
CA GLN A 7 -22.19 -0.09 -9.71
C GLN A 7 -23.45 0.33 -10.47
N LYS A 8 -23.30 0.61 -11.77
CA LYS A 8 -24.43 0.78 -12.69
C LYS A 8 -24.74 -0.56 -13.34
N TYR A 9 -25.97 -1.03 -13.19
CA TYR A 9 -26.47 -2.27 -13.79
C TYR A 9 -27.97 -2.12 -14.11
N ASP A 10 -28.48 -3.04 -14.93
CA ASP A 10 -29.90 -3.17 -15.25
C ASP A 10 -30.53 -4.24 -14.32
N PRO A 11 -31.40 -3.85 -13.37
CA PRO A 11 -31.99 -4.79 -12.42
C PRO A 11 -32.90 -5.83 -13.06
N GLU A 12 -33.48 -5.55 -14.23
CA GLU A 12 -34.32 -6.53 -14.92
C GLU A 12 -33.47 -7.64 -15.55
N LYS A 13 -32.26 -7.29 -16.03
CA LYS A 13 -31.34 -8.24 -16.66
C LYS A 13 -30.40 -8.94 -15.67
N ALA A 14 -30.08 -8.29 -14.55
CA ALA A 14 -29.17 -8.81 -13.52
C ALA A 14 -29.77 -8.59 -12.11
N PRO A 15 -30.81 -9.34 -11.73
CA PRO A 15 -31.60 -9.08 -10.52
C PRO A 15 -30.90 -9.47 -9.20
N VAL A 16 -29.84 -10.28 -9.27
CA VAL A 16 -29.16 -10.84 -8.09
C VAL A 16 -27.66 -10.59 -8.14
N HIS A 17 -27.03 -10.66 -6.98
CA HIS A 17 -25.57 -10.62 -6.80
C HIS A 17 -24.90 -9.31 -7.23
N GLN A 18 -25.64 -8.21 -7.15
CA GLN A 18 -25.13 -6.87 -7.46
C GLN A 18 -24.86 -6.09 -6.18
N PHE A 19 -23.97 -5.10 -6.25
CA PHE A 19 -23.73 -4.12 -5.19
C PHE A 19 -24.62 -2.88 -5.36
N GLY A 20 -24.91 -2.48 -6.61
CA GLY A 20 -25.71 -1.30 -6.93
C GLY A 20 -25.16 -0.03 -6.29
N LYS A 21 -25.96 0.61 -5.43
CA LYS A 21 -25.60 1.86 -4.74
C LYS A 21 -24.64 1.67 -3.56
N GLY A 22 -24.17 0.44 -3.32
CA GLY A 22 -23.30 0.11 -2.20
C GLY A 22 -21.91 0.72 -2.30
N CYS A 23 -21.32 1.03 -1.16
CA CYS A 23 -19.91 1.38 -1.01
C CYS A 23 -19.11 0.07 -0.96
N LEU A 24 -18.56 -0.36 -2.10
CA LEU A 24 -17.75 -1.56 -2.20
C LEU A 24 -16.30 -1.26 -1.79
N SER A 25 -15.71 -2.05 -0.87
CA SER A 25 -14.39 -1.79 -0.31
C SER A 25 -13.26 -1.83 -1.35
N ASP A 26 -13.32 -2.74 -2.33
CA ASP A 26 -12.28 -2.92 -3.34
C ASP A 26 -12.59 -2.19 -4.67
N GLN A 27 -13.54 -1.25 -4.68
CA GLN A 27 -13.95 -0.51 -5.90
C GLN A 27 -12.81 0.28 -6.59
N LEU A 28 -11.67 0.45 -5.90
CA LEU A 28 -10.47 1.12 -6.39
C LEU A 28 -9.28 0.15 -6.62
N LEU A 29 -9.51 -1.16 -6.71
CA LEU A 29 -8.46 -2.17 -6.89
C LEU A 29 -7.53 -1.85 -8.09
N GLY A 30 -8.10 -1.41 -9.21
CA GLY A 30 -7.31 -1.03 -10.40
C GLY A 30 -6.40 0.17 -10.18
N GLN A 31 -6.86 1.17 -9.41
CA GLN A 31 -6.05 2.34 -9.06
C GLN A 31 -4.92 1.98 -8.10
N TRP A 32 -5.19 1.10 -7.13
CA TRP A 32 -4.16 0.58 -6.23
C TRP A 32 -3.06 -0.15 -6.99
N MET A 33 -3.44 -1.03 -7.94
CA MET A 33 -2.46 -1.70 -8.81
C MET A 33 -1.66 -0.70 -9.65
N ALA A 34 -2.32 0.31 -10.25
CA ALA A 34 -1.64 1.34 -11.02
C ALA A 34 -0.61 2.11 -10.20
N ALA A 35 -0.93 2.44 -8.94
CA ALA A 35 0.01 3.10 -8.03
C ALA A 35 1.22 2.20 -7.71
N LEU A 36 1.00 0.92 -7.41
CA LEU A 36 2.05 -0.05 -7.10
C LEU A 36 3.09 -0.24 -8.22
N VAL A 37 2.64 -0.17 -9.48
CA VAL A 37 3.51 -0.37 -10.65
C VAL A 37 3.96 0.94 -11.31
N GLY A 38 3.71 2.10 -10.68
CA GLY A 38 4.18 3.39 -11.17
C GLY A 38 3.42 3.96 -12.37
N LEU A 39 2.21 3.47 -12.66
CA LEU A 39 1.36 4.00 -13.74
C LEU A 39 0.60 5.28 -13.34
N GLY A 40 0.65 5.66 -12.07
CA GLY A 40 0.03 6.89 -11.56
C GLY A 40 -1.50 6.80 -11.46
N TYR A 41 -2.16 7.95 -11.65
CA TYR A 41 -3.61 8.08 -11.47
C TYR A 41 -4.36 7.72 -12.75
N VAL A 42 -5.19 6.68 -12.67
CA VAL A 42 -6.19 6.29 -13.69
C VAL A 42 -7.50 7.06 -13.48
N PHE A 43 -7.84 7.31 -12.21
CA PHE A 43 -8.97 8.14 -11.82
C PHE A 43 -8.50 9.49 -11.27
N ASP A 44 -9.42 10.45 -11.20
CA ASP A 44 -9.15 11.72 -10.54
C ASP A 44 -8.67 11.53 -9.09
N LYS A 45 -7.49 12.12 -8.78
CA LYS A 45 -6.82 11.97 -7.48
C LYS A 45 -7.71 12.36 -6.29
N GLN A 46 -8.46 13.45 -6.41
CA GLN A 46 -9.32 13.90 -5.33
C GLN A 46 -10.47 12.91 -5.08
N ARG A 47 -11.05 12.35 -6.15
CA ARG A 47 -12.07 11.31 -6.07
C ARG A 47 -11.53 10.01 -5.48
N VAL A 48 -10.30 9.61 -5.80
CA VAL A 48 -9.65 8.42 -5.22
C VAL A 48 -9.55 8.57 -3.71
N LYS A 49 -8.91 9.65 -3.23
CA LYS A 49 -8.76 9.90 -1.79
C LYS A 49 -10.10 10.00 -1.07
N LYS A 50 -11.07 10.72 -1.66
CA LYS A 50 -12.42 10.83 -1.09
C LYS A 50 -13.11 9.47 -0.98
N THR A 51 -13.01 8.64 -2.02
CA THR A 51 -13.59 7.30 -2.04
C THR A 51 -12.98 6.40 -0.97
N LEU A 52 -11.64 6.42 -0.79
CA LEU A 52 -10.98 5.65 0.28
C LEU A 52 -11.43 6.08 1.67
N HIS A 53 -11.55 7.39 1.90
CA HIS A 53 -12.07 7.91 3.16
C HIS A 53 -13.54 7.46 3.38
N SER A 54 -14.38 7.46 2.35
CA SER A 54 -15.74 6.92 2.43
C SER A 54 -15.76 5.41 2.70
N ILE A 55 -14.89 4.62 2.07
CA ILE A 55 -14.77 3.18 2.34
C ILE A 55 -14.45 2.95 3.82
N PHE A 56 -13.45 3.64 4.36
CA PHE A 56 -13.13 3.53 5.79
C PHE A 56 -14.33 3.95 6.64
N THR A 57 -14.94 5.10 6.36
CA THR A 57 -16.07 5.63 7.13
C THR A 57 -17.26 4.69 7.18
N TYR A 58 -17.65 4.11 6.03
CA TYR A 58 -18.89 3.35 5.92
C TYR A 58 -18.71 1.85 6.14
N ASN A 59 -17.53 1.29 5.82
CA ASN A 59 -17.30 -0.14 5.86
C ASN A 59 -16.47 -0.59 7.07
N TRP A 60 -15.73 0.32 7.74
CA TRP A 60 -14.99 -0.05 8.94
C TRP A 60 -15.94 -0.24 10.12
N ARG A 61 -15.73 -1.31 10.89
CA ARG A 61 -16.41 -1.61 12.14
C ARG A 61 -15.36 -1.82 13.22
N ARG A 62 -15.52 -1.13 14.36
CA ARG A 62 -14.64 -1.33 15.53
C ARG A 62 -14.94 -2.64 16.27
N THR A 63 -16.14 -3.16 16.09
CA THR A 63 -16.64 -4.43 16.62
C THR A 63 -17.68 -4.98 15.64
N LEU A 64 -17.79 -6.30 15.56
CA LEU A 64 -18.76 -7.03 14.77
C LEU A 64 -19.87 -7.66 15.63
N ALA A 65 -19.99 -7.29 16.91
CA ALA A 65 -20.97 -7.87 17.84
C ALA A 65 -22.43 -7.74 17.36
N GLU A 66 -22.74 -6.64 16.64
CA GLU A 66 -24.07 -6.40 16.07
C GLU A 66 -24.11 -6.59 14.54
N HIS A 67 -23.03 -7.12 13.95
CA HIS A 67 -22.95 -7.31 12.50
C HIS A 67 -23.38 -8.73 12.12
N ALA A 68 -24.54 -8.83 11.46
CA ALA A 68 -25.05 -10.09 10.95
C ALA A 68 -24.35 -10.48 9.63
N ASN A 69 -23.82 -11.70 9.57
CA ASN A 69 -23.29 -12.31 8.37
C ASN A 69 -23.81 -13.75 8.25
N ALA A 70 -24.55 -14.02 7.17
CA ALA A 70 -25.14 -15.34 6.90
C ALA A 70 -24.23 -16.27 6.06
N GLN A 71 -22.99 -15.84 5.79
CA GLN A 71 -22.00 -16.58 5.01
C GLN A 71 -20.84 -17.04 5.90
N ARG A 72 -19.60 -17.00 5.38
CA ARG A 72 -18.42 -17.45 6.12
C ARG A 72 -17.98 -16.34 7.06
N VAL A 73 -17.58 -16.75 8.26
CA VAL A 73 -17.30 -15.84 9.35
C VAL A 73 -15.81 -15.89 9.66
N TYR A 74 -15.08 -14.87 9.20
CA TYR A 74 -13.63 -14.72 9.43
C TYR A 74 -13.29 -13.79 10.61
N ALA A 75 -14.28 -13.05 11.10
CA ALA A 75 -14.19 -12.13 12.24
C ALA A 75 -15.54 -12.09 12.97
N VAL A 76 -15.53 -11.98 14.30
CA VAL A 76 -16.71 -12.09 15.20
C VAL A 76 -16.60 -11.18 16.42
N ASN A 77 -17.74 -10.84 17.02
CA ASN A 77 -17.82 -10.22 18.34
C ASN A 77 -16.97 -8.94 18.44
N ASP A 78 -15.95 -8.93 19.31
CA ASP A 78 -15.09 -7.78 19.56
C ASP A 78 -14.04 -7.55 18.46
N ASP A 79 -13.97 -8.43 17.46
CA ASP A 79 -13.10 -8.23 16.31
C ASP A 79 -13.53 -6.96 15.54
N ALA A 80 -12.56 -6.09 15.26
CA ALA A 80 -12.73 -5.04 14.28
C ALA A 80 -12.64 -5.63 12.86
N GLY A 81 -13.25 -4.99 11.86
CA GLY A 81 -13.16 -5.44 10.48
C GLY A 81 -13.66 -4.44 9.44
N LEU A 82 -13.12 -4.53 8.23
CA LEU A 82 -13.62 -3.81 7.06
C LEU A 82 -14.59 -4.71 6.29
N LEU A 83 -15.87 -4.33 6.29
CA LEU A 83 -16.91 -5.05 5.55
C LEU A 83 -16.66 -4.95 4.04
N LEU A 84 -17.04 -5.99 3.29
CA LEU A 84 -16.93 -5.98 1.84
C LEU A 84 -17.77 -4.87 1.19
N CYS A 85 -19.02 -4.69 1.63
CA CYS A 85 -19.87 -3.63 1.11
C CYS A 85 -20.89 -3.15 2.15
N SER A 86 -21.19 -1.86 2.14
CA SER A 86 -22.29 -1.28 2.91
C SER A 86 -23.16 -0.36 2.04
N TRP A 87 -24.37 -0.03 2.51
CA TRP A 87 -25.31 0.86 1.80
C TRP A 87 -25.69 2.05 2.68
N PRO A 88 -24.76 2.98 2.94
CA PRO A 88 -24.97 4.08 3.88
C PRO A 88 -26.11 5.02 3.48
N ASN A 89 -26.37 5.13 2.17
CA ASN A 89 -27.42 5.96 1.59
C ASN A 89 -28.66 5.13 1.16
N GLY A 90 -28.81 3.93 1.71
CA GLY A 90 -29.84 2.97 1.31
C GLY A 90 -29.63 2.39 -0.09
N GLY A 91 -30.64 1.66 -0.60
CA GLY A 91 -30.58 1.03 -1.92
C GLY A 91 -29.79 -0.28 -1.98
N ARG A 92 -29.75 -1.02 -0.86
CA ARG A 92 -29.31 -2.42 -0.82
C ARG A 92 -30.22 -3.24 -1.75
N PRO A 93 -29.69 -3.96 -2.75
CA PRO A 93 -30.49 -4.87 -3.57
C PRO A 93 -31.18 -5.92 -2.70
N ALA A 94 -32.33 -6.43 -3.15
CA ALA A 94 -33.05 -7.49 -2.43
C ALA A 94 -32.19 -8.74 -2.25
N VAL A 95 -31.38 -9.07 -3.27
CA VAL A 95 -30.36 -10.13 -3.24
C VAL A 95 -29.01 -9.52 -3.63
N PRO A 96 -28.24 -8.97 -2.68
CA PRO A 96 -26.95 -8.36 -2.96
C PRO A 96 -25.91 -9.41 -3.34
N PHE A 97 -24.70 -8.98 -3.69
CA PHE A 97 -23.56 -9.89 -3.79
C PHE A 97 -23.43 -10.72 -2.50
N ILE A 98 -23.31 -12.04 -2.66
CA ILE A 98 -23.51 -12.98 -1.54
C ILE A 98 -22.53 -12.75 -0.39
N TYR A 99 -21.31 -12.30 -0.67
CA TYR A 99 -20.27 -12.07 0.35
C TYR A 99 -20.22 -10.64 0.87
N SER A 100 -21.18 -9.76 0.54
CA SER A 100 -21.12 -8.33 0.93
C SER A 100 -20.92 -8.07 2.41
N ASP A 101 -21.36 -8.99 3.27
CA ASP A 101 -21.28 -8.87 4.73
C ASP A 101 -20.01 -9.55 5.33
N GLU A 102 -19.12 -10.14 4.52
CA GLU A 102 -17.87 -10.76 5.00
C GLU A 102 -16.74 -9.73 5.19
N VAL A 103 -15.71 -10.13 5.96
CA VAL A 103 -14.47 -9.37 6.21
C VAL A 103 -13.30 -10.17 5.67
N TRP A 104 -12.59 -9.65 4.67
CA TRP A 104 -11.49 -10.36 4.00
C TRP A 104 -10.15 -9.66 4.24
N THR A 105 -9.21 -10.37 4.86
CA THR A 105 -7.88 -9.84 5.21
C THR A 105 -7.11 -9.31 4.01
N GLY A 106 -7.24 -9.97 2.86
CA GLY A 106 -6.61 -9.51 1.62
C GLY A 106 -7.15 -8.16 1.14
N ILE A 107 -8.46 -7.90 1.26
CA ILE A 107 -9.05 -6.60 0.90
C ILE A 107 -8.73 -5.56 1.97
N GLU A 108 -8.70 -5.93 3.24
CA GLU A 108 -8.25 -5.04 4.31
C GLU A 108 -6.82 -4.54 4.07
N TYR A 109 -5.88 -5.42 3.75
CA TYR A 109 -4.50 -5.02 3.45
C TYR A 109 -4.39 -4.22 2.14
N GLN A 110 -5.20 -4.54 1.13
CA GLN A 110 -5.29 -3.76 -0.11
C GLN A 110 -5.79 -2.33 0.16
N VAL A 111 -6.91 -2.18 0.86
CA VAL A 111 -7.48 -0.86 1.19
C VAL A 111 -6.54 -0.10 2.11
N ALA A 112 -5.96 -0.76 3.11
CA ALA A 112 -5.03 -0.13 4.05
C ALA A 112 -3.79 0.43 3.35
N SER A 113 -3.15 -0.36 2.48
CA SER A 113 -1.99 0.10 1.70
C SER A 113 -2.37 1.23 0.75
N HIS A 114 -3.54 1.18 0.11
CA HIS A 114 -4.02 2.26 -0.75
C HIS A 114 -4.32 3.55 0.05
N CYS A 115 -4.93 3.44 1.23
CA CYS A 115 -5.12 4.57 2.15
C CYS A 115 -3.77 5.23 2.49
N ILE A 116 -2.75 4.44 2.84
CA ILE A 116 -1.41 4.96 3.17
C ILE A 116 -0.81 5.70 1.97
N MET A 117 -0.91 5.15 0.75
CA MET A 117 -0.42 5.79 -0.48
C MET A 117 -1.09 7.15 -0.77
N GLU A 118 -2.36 7.32 -0.39
CA GLU A 118 -3.12 8.56 -0.58
C GLU A 118 -3.04 9.53 0.62
N GLY A 119 -2.18 9.23 1.60
CA GLY A 119 -1.94 10.04 2.80
C GLY A 119 -3.05 9.92 3.86
N LEU A 120 -3.78 8.80 3.89
CA LEU A 120 -4.74 8.41 4.92
C LEU A 120 -4.08 7.40 5.88
N LEU A 121 -2.95 7.81 6.48
CA LEU A 121 -2.07 6.93 7.25
C LEU A 121 -2.79 6.32 8.46
N ILE A 122 -3.57 7.11 9.18
CA ILE A 122 -4.26 6.66 10.41
C ILE A 122 -5.34 5.63 10.06
N GLU A 123 -6.15 5.89 9.03
CA GLU A 123 -7.15 4.95 8.54
C GLU A 123 -6.51 3.63 8.10
N GLY A 124 -5.43 3.70 7.31
CA GLY A 124 -4.70 2.52 6.87
C GLY A 124 -4.14 1.70 8.02
N LEU A 125 -3.44 2.33 8.97
CA LEU A 125 -2.89 1.64 10.15
C LEU A 125 -3.97 1.13 11.11
N THR A 126 -5.14 1.78 11.16
CA THR A 126 -6.28 1.30 11.95
C THR A 126 -6.82 -0.02 11.39
N ILE A 127 -6.95 -0.13 10.06
CA ILE A 127 -7.34 -1.38 9.41
C ILE A 127 -6.31 -2.48 9.71
N VAL A 128 -5.02 -2.19 9.49
CA VAL A 128 -3.93 -3.16 9.78
C VAL A 128 -3.98 -3.63 11.22
N LYS A 129 -4.15 -2.70 12.18
CA LYS A 129 -4.25 -3.04 13.59
C LYS A 129 -5.41 -3.99 13.85
N GLY A 130 -6.60 -3.76 13.28
CA GLY A 130 -7.71 -4.70 13.45
C GLY A 130 -7.38 -6.09 12.92
N VAL A 131 -6.76 -6.21 11.74
CA VAL A 131 -6.32 -7.52 11.23
C VAL A 131 -5.34 -8.20 12.19
N ARG A 132 -4.35 -7.46 12.72
CA ARG A 132 -3.33 -8.00 13.63
C ARG A 132 -3.87 -8.34 15.01
N ASP A 133 -4.80 -7.56 15.56
CA ASP A 133 -5.45 -7.84 16.83
C ASP A 133 -6.30 -9.13 16.74
N ARG A 134 -6.90 -9.41 15.58
CA ARG A 134 -7.60 -10.70 15.35
C ARG A 134 -6.64 -11.89 15.34
N HIS A 135 -5.36 -11.68 15.02
CA HIS A 135 -4.32 -12.71 14.84
C HIS A 135 -3.11 -12.44 15.75
N ASP A 136 -3.38 -12.27 17.04
CA ASP A 136 -2.40 -11.92 18.08
C ASP A 136 -1.59 -13.11 18.61
N GLY A 137 -1.95 -14.34 18.24
CA GLY A 137 -1.35 -15.59 18.71
C GLY A 137 -2.01 -16.20 19.93
N PHE A 138 -2.95 -15.49 20.58
CA PHE A 138 -3.82 -16.04 21.60
C PHE A 138 -5.18 -16.43 21.02
N LEU A 139 -5.82 -15.52 20.29
CA LEU A 139 -7.09 -15.75 19.63
C LEU A 139 -6.91 -16.57 18.36
N ARG A 140 -5.94 -16.19 17.51
CA ARG A 140 -5.68 -16.83 16.20
C ARG A 140 -4.21 -16.77 15.82
N ASN A 141 -3.79 -17.68 14.94
CA ASN A 141 -2.41 -17.79 14.49
C ASN A 141 -1.94 -16.50 13.77
N PRO A 142 -0.83 -15.86 14.20
CA PRO A 142 -0.32 -14.63 13.59
C PRO A 142 0.19 -14.76 12.16
N TRP A 143 0.33 -16.00 11.67
CA TRP A 143 0.91 -16.38 10.38
C TRP A 143 -0.09 -17.07 9.46
N ASP A 144 -1.38 -17.01 9.79
CA ASP A 144 -2.44 -17.69 9.05
C ASP A 144 -3.74 -16.89 9.12
N GLU A 145 -3.75 -15.77 8.39
CA GLU A 145 -4.95 -14.99 8.13
C GLU A 145 -5.88 -15.73 7.16
N PHE A 146 -6.66 -16.68 7.71
CA PHE A 146 -7.52 -17.56 6.93
C PHE A 146 -8.63 -16.81 6.18
N GLU A 147 -8.89 -17.27 4.95
CA GLU A 147 -9.99 -16.85 4.07
C GLU A 147 -10.31 -18.04 3.17
N CYS A 148 -11.56 -18.50 3.04
CA CYS A 148 -11.88 -19.76 2.33
C CYS A 148 -11.05 -20.99 2.81
N GLY A 149 -10.51 -20.96 4.03
CA GLY A 149 -9.63 -21.98 4.59
C GLY A 149 -8.28 -21.41 5.05
N HIS A 150 -7.45 -22.28 5.61
CA HIS A 150 -6.09 -21.96 6.02
C HIS A 150 -5.17 -21.80 4.80
N HIS A 151 -4.11 -21.00 4.93
CA HIS A 151 -3.10 -20.75 3.89
C HIS A 151 -3.63 -20.10 2.60
N TYR A 152 -4.68 -19.30 2.69
CA TYR A 152 -5.22 -18.59 1.54
C TYR A 152 -4.33 -17.41 1.13
N ALA A 153 -4.01 -17.34 -0.15
CA ALA A 153 -2.99 -16.43 -0.68
C ALA A 153 -3.35 -14.93 -0.57
N ARG A 154 -4.63 -14.57 -0.41
CA ARG A 154 -5.07 -13.17 -0.53
C ARG A 154 -4.46 -12.26 0.53
N ALA A 155 -4.19 -12.78 1.74
CA ALA A 155 -3.53 -12.05 2.80
C ALA A 155 -2.11 -11.57 2.41
N MET A 156 -1.47 -12.18 1.39
CA MET A 156 -0.19 -11.69 0.85
C MET A 156 -0.28 -10.29 0.24
N ALA A 157 -1.48 -9.73 0.04
CA ALA A 157 -1.68 -8.29 -0.21
C ALA A 157 -1.01 -7.41 0.86
N ALA A 158 -0.73 -7.94 2.06
CA ALA A 158 0.09 -7.29 3.09
C ALA A 158 1.46 -6.81 2.58
N TYR A 159 2.03 -7.41 1.53
CA TYR A 159 3.27 -6.90 0.93
C TYR A 159 3.11 -5.49 0.35
N GLY A 160 1.89 -5.11 -0.06
CA GLY A 160 1.56 -3.75 -0.46
C GLY A 160 1.76 -2.72 0.66
N LEU A 161 1.68 -3.12 1.94
CA LEU A 161 1.98 -2.25 3.07
C LEU A 161 3.45 -1.87 3.12
N LEU A 162 4.35 -2.81 2.81
CA LEU A 162 5.78 -2.53 2.76
C LEU A 162 6.07 -1.40 1.76
N LEU A 163 5.48 -1.51 0.57
CA LEU A 163 5.63 -0.55 -0.52
C LEU A 163 5.01 0.81 -0.18
N ALA A 164 3.78 0.81 0.36
CA ALA A 164 3.07 2.02 0.76
C ALA A 164 3.77 2.76 1.90
N LEU A 165 4.25 2.06 2.94
CA LEU A 165 4.92 2.67 4.09
C LEU A 165 6.32 3.16 3.76
N SER A 166 7.05 2.49 2.87
CA SER A 166 8.37 2.95 2.44
C SER A 166 8.33 4.02 1.36
N GLY A 167 7.18 4.21 0.69
CA GLY A 167 7.09 4.99 -0.53
C GLY A 167 8.05 4.50 -1.61
N PHE A 168 8.25 3.18 -1.71
CA PHE A 168 9.20 2.62 -2.67
C PHE A 168 8.66 2.80 -4.09
N SER A 169 9.45 3.42 -4.95
CA SER A 169 9.15 3.58 -6.37
C SER A 169 10.34 3.13 -7.21
N PHE A 170 10.08 2.73 -8.45
CA PHE A 170 11.15 2.29 -9.34
C PHE A 170 10.80 2.46 -10.81
N ASP A 171 11.84 2.64 -11.62
CA ASP A 171 11.86 2.30 -13.04
C ASP A 171 13.18 1.57 -13.30
N LYS A 172 13.11 0.23 -13.32
CA LYS A 172 14.31 -0.60 -13.45
C LYS A 172 14.99 -0.39 -14.81
N GLY A 173 14.22 -0.12 -15.87
CA GLY A 173 14.75 0.09 -17.22
C GLY A 173 15.55 1.39 -17.33
N LEU A 174 15.11 2.44 -16.64
CA LEU A 174 15.83 3.72 -16.56
C LEU A 174 16.87 3.76 -15.43
N GLY A 175 16.88 2.76 -14.55
CA GLY A 175 17.76 2.73 -13.38
C GLY A 175 17.35 3.72 -12.30
N VAL A 176 16.05 3.90 -12.09
CA VAL A 176 15.49 4.79 -11.07
C VAL A 176 15.00 3.97 -9.89
N ILE A 177 15.38 4.38 -8.69
CA ILE A 177 14.81 3.89 -7.43
C ILE A 177 14.44 5.11 -6.57
N GLY A 178 13.30 5.06 -5.89
CA GLY A 178 12.87 6.09 -4.96
C GLY A 178 12.37 5.54 -3.64
N PHE A 179 12.43 6.39 -2.62
CA PHE A 179 11.91 6.13 -1.29
C PHE A 179 11.32 7.41 -0.70
N ASP A 180 10.08 7.33 -0.25
CA ASP A 180 9.38 8.38 0.48
C ASP A 180 8.68 7.80 1.72
N PRO A 181 9.41 7.56 2.82
CA PRO A 181 8.86 6.86 3.98
C PRO A 181 7.70 7.61 4.63
N GLN A 182 6.56 6.94 4.77
CA GLN A 182 5.34 7.49 5.38
C GLN A 182 5.33 7.36 6.91
N ILE A 183 6.24 6.57 7.47
CA ILE A 183 6.45 6.41 8.91
C ILE A 183 7.92 6.62 9.26
N ASN A 184 8.17 7.24 10.41
CA ASN A 184 9.52 7.48 10.92
C ASN A 184 10.50 8.11 9.90
N PRO A 185 10.11 9.11 9.09
CA PRO A 185 10.97 9.63 8.00
C PRO A 185 12.33 10.16 8.48
N GLY A 186 12.45 10.58 9.75
CA GLY A 186 13.73 11.00 10.32
C GLY A 186 14.72 9.87 10.62
N ASN A 187 14.24 8.62 10.74
CA ASN A 187 15.01 7.42 11.05
C ASN A 187 14.25 6.17 10.56
N PHE A 188 14.44 5.82 9.30
CA PHE A 188 13.69 4.78 8.63
C PHE A 188 14.62 3.70 8.05
N ARG A 189 14.15 2.46 8.03
CA ARG A 189 14.81 1.34 7.33
C ARG A 189 13.76 0.42 6.74
N THR A 190 13.97 -0.03 5.50
CA THR A 190 13.09 -0.97 4.82
C THR A 190 13.88 -1.98 4.00
N PHE A 191 13.25 -3.13 3.78
CA PHE A 191 13.62 -4.04 2.70
C PHE A 191 13.04 -3.53 1.37
N TRP A 192 13.72 -3.81 0.27
CA TRP A 192 13.21 -3.60 -1.08
C TRP A 192 13.70 -4.72 -2.00
N ALA A 193 12.91 -5.05 -3.02
CA ALA A 193 13.25 -6.07 -3.99
C ALA A 193 12.70 -5.71 -5.37
N LEU A 194 13.47 -6.05 -6.39
CA LEU A 194 13.10 -6.04 -7.80
C LEU A 194 13.53 -7.38 -8.41
N ASP A 195 13.12 -7.61 -9.66
CA ASP A 195 13.58 -8.77 -10.43
C ASP A 195 15.12 -8.85 -10.41
N GLY A 196 15.67 -9.97 -9.91
CA GLY A 196 17.11 -10.25 -9.88
C GLY A 196 17.96 -9.40 -8.92
N VAL A 197 17.40 -8.52 -8.08
CA VAL A 197 18.16 -7.67 -7.15
C VAL A 197 17.33 -7.28 -5.93
N TRP A 198 17.91 -7.35 -4.73
CA TRP A 198 17.24 -6.88 -3.50
C TRP A 198 18.24 -6.38 -2.48
N GLY A 199 17.73 -5.65 -1.50
CA GLY A 199 18.57 -4.89 -0.61
C GLY A 199 17.84 -4.27 0.57
N THR A 200 18.55 -3.38 1.26
CA THR A 200 17.94 -2.52 2.27
C THR A 200 18.16 -1.07 1.92
N TYR A 201 17.18 -0.25 2.30
CA TYR A 201 17.29 1.20 2.29
C TYR A 201 17.19 1.69 3.72
N ALA A 202 18.04 2.63 4.10
CA ALA A 202 17.98 3.28 5.40
C ALA A 202 18.22 4.78 5.27
N GLN A 203 17.48 5.60 6.01
CA GLN A 203 17.72 7.04 6.12
C GLN A 203 17.71 7.49 7.58
N LYS A 204 18.61 8.42 7.90
CA LYS A 204 18.67 9.08 9.21
C LYS A 204 19.13 10.52 9.05
N GLY A 205 18.27 11.47 9.39
CA GLY A 205 18.52 12.89 9.14
C GLY A 205 18.83 13.14 7.66
N ARG A 206 19.97 13.78 7.35
CA ARG A 206 20.42 14.07 5.98
C ARG A 206 21.35 13.01 5.37
N LYS A 207 21.23 11.76 5.81
CA LYS A 207 22.00 10.63 5.31
C LYS A 207 21.07 9.50 4.85
N ALA A 208 21.42 8.86 3.75
CA ALA A 208 20.73 7.68 3.25
C ALA A 208 21.74 6.60 2.80
N ASN A 209 21.34 5.34 2.88
CA ASN A 209 22.12 4.20 2.42
C ASN A 209 21.23 3.29 1.59
N LEU A 210 21.68 2.95 0.38
CA LEU A 210 21.12 1.89 -0.44
C LEU A 210 22.12 0.72 -0.46
N GLU A 211 21.76 -0.38 0.19
CA GLU A 211 22.56 -1.59 0.25
C GLU A 211 22.04 -2.62 -0.75
N ILE A 212 22.93 -3.24 -1.52
CA ILE A 212 22.60 -4.39 -2.37
C ILE A 212 22.99 -5.66 -1.62
N LEU A 213 22.00 -6.45 -1.20
CA LEU A 213 22.25 -7.72 -0.53
C LEU A 213 22.47 -8.86 -1.53
N TRP A 214 21.80 -8.81 -2.67
CA TRP A 214 21.93 -9.80 -3.74
C TRP A 214 21.70 -9.18 -5.12
N GLY A 215 22.29 -9.80 -6.14
CA GLY A 215 22.11 -9.39 -7.52
C GLY A 215 22.89 -8.14 -7.90
N ASP A 216 22.41 -7.45 -8.93
CA ASP A 216 22.96 -6.17 -9.36
C ASP A 216 21.92 -5.27 -10.04
N ILE A 217 22.18 -3.96 -10.00
CA ILE A 217 21.36 -2.96 -10.68
C ILE A 217 22.25 -1.86 -11.26
N THR A 218 21.88 -1.38 -12.45
CA THR A 218 22.42 -0.13 -13.00
C THR A 218 21.55 1.01 -12.53
N LEU A 219 22.08 1.81 -11.61
CA LEU A 219 21.39 2.97 -11.04
C LEU A 219 21.79 4.23 -11.79
N SER A 220 20.81 5.02 -12.20
CA SER A 220 20.97 6.32 -12.86
C SER A 220 20.44 7.46 -12.00
N ARG A 221 19.40 7.22 -11.19
CA ARG A 221 18.76 8.26 -10.37
C ARG A 221 18.23 7.67 -9.05
N LEU A 222 18.35 8.46 -7.99
CA LEU A 222 17.66 8.22 -6.72
C LEU A 222 16.65 9.33 -6.44
N ASP A 223 15.40 8.96 -6.18
CA ASP A 223 14.33 9.92 -5.88
C ASP A 223 14.03 9.89 -4.38
N LEU A 224 14.50 10.90 -3.65
CA LEU A 224 14.36 10.96 -2.20
C LEU A 224 13.74 12.31 -1.78
N PRO A 225 12.40 12.45 -1.78
CA PRO A 225 11.71 13.72 -1.50
C PRO A 225 12.05 14.34 -0.13
N ALA A 226 12.40 13.53 0.86
CA ALA A 226 12.90 14.01 2.16
C ALA A 226 14.16 14.91 2.06
N PHE A 227 14.83 14.88 0.90
CA PHE A 227 16.03 15.64 0.59
C PHE A 227 15.78 16.75 -0.44
N ALA A 228 14.52 17.11 -0.71
CA ALA A 228 14.08 18.19 -1.61
C ALA A 228 14.60 19.56 -1.18
N LYS A 229 15.88 19.82 -1.43
CA LYS A 229 16.57 21.10 -1.33
C LYS A 229 17.71 21.08 -2.36
N PRO A 230 17.68 21.98 -3.36
CA PRO A 230 18.76 22.07 -4.33
C PRO A 230 20.10 22.25 -3.62
N GLY A 231 21.07 21.41 -3.94
CA GLY A 231 22.36 21.46 -3.26
C GLY A 231 23.30 20.32 -3.62
N PRO A 232 24.58 20.46 -3.24
CA PRO A 232 25.58 19.44 -3.49
C PRO A 232 25.28 18.18 -2.67
N VAL A 233 25.37 17.03 -3.34
CA VAL A 233 25.25 15.71 -2.72
C VAL A 233 26.55 14.96 -2.91
N LYS A 234 27.05 14.38 -1.81
CA LYS A 234 28.19 13.47 -1.84
C LYS A 234 27.68 12.04 -1.78
N LEU A 235 28.03 11.27 -2.80
CA LEU A 235 27.79 9.83 -2.87
C LEU A 235 29.09 9.08 -2.63
N GLN A 236 29.02 7.98 -1.87
CA GLN A 236 30.17 7.15 -1.56
C GLN A 236 29.86 5.67 -1.78
N ILE A 237 30.81 4.98 -2.41
CA ILE A 237 30.77 3.52 -2.62
C ILE A 237 32.17 3.00 -2.31
N GLY A 238 32.32 2.34 -1.17
CA GLY A 238 33.64 1.98 -0.64
C GLY A 238 34.53 3.23 -0.53
N LYS A 239 35.62 3.25 -1.31
CA LYS A 239 36.58 4.38 -1.36
C LYS A 239 36.26 5.42 -2.43
N ARG A 240 35.35 5.13 -3.36
CA ARG A 240 35.00 6.06 -4.46
C ARG A 240 34.00 7.10 -3.96
N THR A 241 34.28 8.37 -4.26
CA THR A 241 33.36 9.49 -4.05
C THR A 241 32.84 10.00 -5.39
N ILE A 242 31.53 10.24 -5.49
CA ILE A 242 30.89 10.88 -6.64
C ILE A 242 30.21 12.14 -6.12
N LYS A 243 30.46 13.28 -6.77
CA LYS A 243 29.81 14.55 -6.47
C LYS A 243 28.67 14.74 -7.48
N THR A 244 27.49 15.04 -6.99
CA THR A 244 26.32 15.39 -7.81
C THR A 244 25.47 16.43 -7.08
N GLN A 245 24.27 16.71 -7.58
CA GLN A 245 23.32 17.63 -6.97
C GLN A 245 21.94 16.98 -6.86
N ALA A 246 21.20 17.35 -5.82
CA ALA A 246 19.77 17.10 -5.74
C ALA A 246 19.02 18.25 -6.44
N ASP A 247 17.93 17.93 -7.13
CA ASP A 247 16.99 18.93 -7.64
C ASP A 247 16.01 19.41 -6.54
N GLU A 248 15.06 20.26 -6.93
CA GLU A 248 14.03 20.80 -6.03
C GLU A 248 13.03 19.75 -5.51
N HIS A 249 12.97 18.58 -6.14
CA HIS A 249 12.11 17.45 -5.78
C HIS A 249 12.86 16.36 -4.99
N GLY A 250 14.17 16.52 -4.78
CA GLY A 250 15.00 15.52 -4.11
C GLY A 250 15.46 14.39 -5.03
N SER A 251 15.38 14.57 -6.35
CA SER A 251 15.94 13.64 -7.33
C SER A 251 17.44 13.87 -7.48
N ILE A 252 18.20 12.79 -7.45
CA ILE A 252 19.67 12.78 -7.46
C ILE A 252 20.11 11.99 -8.68
N THR A 253 20.36 12.71 -9.78
CA THR A 253 20.79 12.10 -11.04
C THR A 253 22.30 11.90 -11.03
N LEU A 254 22.74 10.70 -11.40
CA LEU A 254 24.15 10.36 -11.49
C LEU A 254 24.72 10.89 -12.83
N PRO A 255 25.91 11.52 -12.83
CA PRO A 255 26.56 11.94 -14.08
C PRO A 255 26.86 10.78 -15.04
N THR A 256 27.00 9.58 -14.50
CA THR A 256 27.14 8.33 -15.25
C THR A 256 26.45 7.24 -14.48
N ALA A 257 25.65 6.43 -15.17
CA ALA A 257 24.98 5.29 -14.55
C ALA A 257 25.99 4.37 -13.85
N LEU A 258 25.59 3.89 -12.69
CA LEU A 258 26.44 3.18 -11.75
C LEU A 258 25.91 1.77 -11.56
N ARG A 259 26.73 0.78 -11.91
CA ARG A 259 26.41 -0.61 -11.62
C ARG A 259 26.75 -0.95 -10.17
N LEU A 260 25.73 -1.18 -9.36
CA LEU A 260 25.83 -1.64 -7.97
C LEU A 260 25.63 -3.16 -7.92
N ARG A 261 26.43 -3.87 -7.13
CA ARG A 261 26.43 -5.33 -6.99
C ARG A 261 26.28 -5.75 -5.53
N ALA A 262 25.89 -7.01 -5.31
CA ALA A 262 25.82 -7.63 -3.99
C ALA A 262 27.05 -7.30 -3.12
N GLY A 263 26.79 -6.93 -1.85
CA GLY A 263 27.79 -6.49 -0.88
C GLY A 263 28.20 -5.02 -0.98
N GLN A 264 27.69 -4.27 -1.97
CA GLN A 264 27.95 -2.84 -2.07
C GLN A 264 26.86 -2.01 -1.38
N THR A 265 27.30 -0.90 -0.78
CA THR A 265 26.42 0.14 -0.24
C THR A 265 26.73 1.46 -0.91
N LEU A 266 25.70 2.12 -1.42
CA LEU A 266 25.75 3.50 -1.86
C LEU A 266 25.29 4.38 -0.69
N SER A 267 26.22 5.13 -0.12
CA SER A 267 25.96 6.08 0.97
C SER A 267 25.82 7.49 0.42
N LEU A 268 24.81 8.19 0.89
CA LEU A 268 24.42 9.52 0.49
C LEU A 268 24.55 10.47 1.69
N THR A 269 25.18 11.61 1.51
CA THR A 269 25.26 12.68 2.53
C THR A 269 25.09 14.04 1.85
N ILE A 270 24.19 14.85 2.43
CA ILE A 270 23.91 16.22 2.01
C ILE A 270 24.33 17.20 3.10
#